data_AF-A0A535AA83-F1
#
_entry.id   AF-A0A535AA83-F1
#
_cell.length_a   1.000
_cell.length_b   1.000
_cell.length_c   1.000
_cell.angle_alpha   90.00
_cell.angle_beta   90.00
_cell.angle_gamma   90.00
#
_symmetry.space_group_name_H-M   'P 1'
#
loop_
_entity.id
_entity.type
_entity.pdbx_description
1 polymer ?
#
loop_
_entity_poly.entity_id
_entity_poly.type
_entity_poly.pdbx_seq_one_letter_code
_entity_poly.pdbx_strand_id
1 'polypeptide(L)'
;MTDDEAKQFWPVYDRYQSELTGVNDRLVKVIEDYAANFRDLSDEKAMKLVGEYLSAEEDRAKVRRSYLSEIAKTLPGRKVARFYQIENKMDAILRYDLAKGIPVIEELSARAP
;
A
#
# COMPACT_ATOMS: atom_id res chain seq x y z
N MET A 1 -11.60 12.41 19.30
CA MET A 1 -11.26 11.50 20.40
C MET A 1 -11.39 12.26 21.70
N THR A 2 -11.62 11.60 22.83
CA THR A 2 -11.35 12.21 24.13
C THR A 2 -9.84 12.24 24.38
N ASP A 3 -9.38 12.98 25.38
CA ASP A 3 -7.95 13.06 25.71
C ASP A 3 -7.39 11.69 26.11
N ASP A 4 -8.16 10.88 26.85
CA ASP A 4 -7.74 9.54 27.25
C ASP A 4 -7.71 8.55 26.09
N GLU A 5 -8.69 8.62 25.17
CA GLU A 5 -8.66 7.84 23.92
C GLU A 5 -7.44 8.20 23.08
N ALA A 6 -7.13 9.50 22.96
CA ALA A 6 -5.99 9.97 22.18
C ALA A 6 -4.66 9.47 22.76
N LYS A 7 -4.46 9.56 24.09
CA LYS A 7 -3.25 9.07 24.76
C LYS A 7 -2.99 7.58 24.53
N GLN A 8 -4.04 6.78 24.42
CA GLN A 8 -3.92 5.34 24.15
C GLN A 8 -3.77 5.03 22.67
N PHE A 9 -4.48 5.76 21.79
CA PHE A 9 -4.51 5.51 20.36
C PHE A 9 -3.23 5.89 19.64
N TRP A 10 -2.69 7.10 19.88
CA TRP A 10 -1.57 7.63 19.08
C TRP A 10 -0.33 6.71 19.09
N PRO A 11 0.11 6.14 20.23
CA PRO A 11 1.23 5.21 20.22
C PRO A 11 1.00 3.94 19.39
N VAL A 12 -0.25 3.47 19.28
CA VAL A 12 -0.62 2.33 18.41
C VAL A 12 -0.62 2.75 16.95
N TYR A 13 -1.16 3.94 16.65
CA TYR A 13 -1.18 4.50 15.32
C TYR A 13 0.23 4.76 14.77
N ASP A 14 1.14 5.28 15.59
CA ASP A 14 2.53 5.56 15.17
C ASP A 14 3.25 4.27 14.76
N ARG A 15 3.08 3.18 15.52
CA ARG A 15 3.63 1.87 15.15
C ARG A 15 3.00 1.32 13.87
N TYR A 16 1.67 1.41 13.77
CA TYR A 16 0.93 1.02 12.57
C TYR A 16 1.42 1.77 11.32
N GLN A 17 1.59 3.09 11.41
CA GLN A 17 2.11 3.91 10.31
C GLN A 17 3.56 3.54 9.98
N SER A 18 4.42 3.35 10.98
CA SER A 18 5.82 2.95 10.75
C SER A 18 5.94 1.62 10.03
N GLU A 19 5.10 0.62 10.35
CA GLU A 19 5.10 -0.66 9.63
C GLU A 19 4.57 -0.50 8.20
N LEU A 20 3.53 0.32 8.01
CA LEU A 20 3.02 0.62 6.67
C LEU A 20 4.04 1.37 5.81
N THR A 21 4.83 2.28 6.37
CA THR A 21 5.91 2.98 5.64
C THR A 21 6.87 1.98 5.01
N GLY A 22 7.32 0.96 5.75
CA GLY A 22 8.21 -0.06 5.21
C GLY A 22 7.60 -0.87 4.05
N VAL A 23 6.28 -1.10 4.07
CA VAL A 23 5.56 -1.74 2.95
C VAL A 23 5.44 -0.79 1.76
N ASN A 24 5.09 0.48 2.01
CA ASN A 24 4.95 1.50 0.98
C ASN A 24 6.28 1.80 0.28
N ASP A 25 7.40 1.84 1.01
CA ASP A 25 8.73 2.05 0.44
C ASP A 25 9.11 0.93 -0.55
N ARG A 26 8.70 -0.32 -0.28
CA ARG A 26 8.88 -1.42 -1.23
C ARG A 26 8.01 -1.22 -2.47
N LEU A 27 6.75 -0.84 -2.30
CA LEU A 27 5.86 -0.56 -3.42
C LEU A 27 6.38 0.58 -4.31
N VAL A 28 6.90 1.67 -3.71
CA VAL A 28 7.52 2.77 -4.45
C VAL A 28 8.69 2.27 -5.30
N LYS A 29 9.58 1.45 -4.73
CA LYS A 29 10.72 0.88 -5.47
C LYS A 29 10.28 0.02 -6.66
N VAL A 30 9.24 -0.80 -6.49
CA VAL A 30 8.68 -1.60 -7.59
C VAL A 30 8.18 -0.71 -8.72
N ILE A 31 7.52 0.40 -8.38
CA ILE A 31 6.97 1.35 -9.36
C ILE A 31 8.08 2.14 -10.06
N GLU A 32 9.10 2.57 -9.32
CA GLU A 32 10.28 3.24 -9.89
C GLU A 32 11.03 2.33 -10.86
N ASP A 33 11.25 1.08 -10.47
CA ASP A 33 11.91 0.06 -11.30
C ASP A 33 11.09 -0.26 -12.56
N TYR A 34 9.77 -0.38 -12.41
CA TYR A 34 8.87 -0.49 -13.56
C TYR A 34 8.97 0.73 -14.48
N ALA A 35 8.80 1.94 -13.95
CA ALA A 35 8.81 3.18 -14.74
C ALA A 35 10.13 3.41 -15.47
N ALA A 36 11.26 2.94 -14.91
CA ALA A 36 12.57 3.02 -15.55
C ALA A 36 12.74 2.03 -16.71
N ASN A 37 12.06 0.88 -16.68
CA ASN A 37 12.36 -0.24 -17.58
C ASN A 37 11.19 -0.63 -18.50
N PHE A 38 9.98 -0.07 -18.32
CA PHE A 38 8.75 -0.63 -18.89
C PHE A 38 8.71 -0.83 -20.41
N ARG A 39 9.53 -0.11 -21.19
CA ARG A 39 9.57 -0.22 -22.65
C ARG A 39 10.26 -1.49 -23.15
N ASP A 40 11.27 -1.95 -22.41
CA ASP A 40 12.15 -3.06 -22.81
C ASP A 40 12.20 -4.13 -21.71
N LEU A 41 11.11 -4.25 -20.92
CA LEU A 41 10.98 -5.22 -19.85
C LEU A 41 11.06 -6.64 -20.40
N SER A 42 11.99 -7.44 -19.89
CA SER A 42 11.99 -8.89 -20.14
C SER A 42 10.86 -9.57 -19.38
N ASP A 43 10.39 -10.71 -19.88
CA ASP A 43 9.38 -11.55 -19.22
C ASP A 43 9.76 -11.87 -17.77
N GLU A 44 11.02 -12.24 -17.53
CA GLU A 44 11.54 -12.55 -16.20
C GLU A 44 11.41 -11.34 -15.26
N LYS A 45 11.80 -10.16 -15.71
CA LYS A 45 11.74 -8.94 -14.92
C LYS A 45 10.30 -8.50 -14.68
N ALA A 46 9.43 -8.62 -15.68
CA ALA A 46 8.00 -8.34 -15.55
C ALA A 46 7.37 -9.24 -14.48
N MET A 47 7.64 -10.55 -14.52
CA MET A 47 7.14 -11.50 -13.52
C MET A 47 7.70 -11.22 -12.11
N LYS A 48 8.97 -10.84 -12.00
CA LYS A 48 9.56 -10.41 -10.74
C LYS A 48 8.84 -9.19 -10.15
N LEU A 49 8.63 -8.14 -10.94
CA LEU A 49 7.98 -6.91 -10.50
C LEU A 49 6.52 -7.17 -10.06
N VAL A 50 5.79 -8.01 -10.80
CA VAL A 50 4.43 -8.43 -10.40
C VAL A 50 4.46 -9.18 -9.06
N GLY A 51 5.41 -10.10 -8.87
CA GLY A 51 5.56 -10.83 -7.60
C GLY A 51 5.86 -9.90 -6.42
N GLU A 52 6.77 -8.94 -6.59
CA GLU A 52 7.11 -7.96 -5.55
C GLU A 52 5.93 -7.02 -5.23
N TYR A 53 5.19 -6.58 -6.26
CA TYR A 53 3.95 -5.80 -6.09
C TYR A 53 2.91 -6.56 -5.26
N LEU A 54 2.61 -7.81 -5.64
CA LEU A 54 1.61 -8.62 -4.95
C LEU A 54 2.02 -8.94 -3.51
N SER A 55 3.32 -9.19 -3.26
CA SER A 55 3.84 -9.38 -1.91
C SER A 55 3.68 -8.12 -1.04
N ALA A 56 3.91 -6.93 -1.59
CA ALA A 56 3.70 -5.68 -0.88
C ALA A 56 2.21 -5.45 -0.53
N GLU A 57 1.29 -5.75 -1.46
CA GLU A 57 -0.15 -5.66 -1.20
C GLU A 57 -0.61 -6.65 -0.10
N GLU A 58 -0.08 -7.88 -0.12
CA GLU A 58 -0.36 -8.88 0.92
C GLU A 58 0.14 -8.43 2.30
N ASP A 59 1.38 -7.95 2.38
CA ASP A 59 1.97 -7.48 3.63
C ASP A 59 1.23 -6.26 4.18
N ARG A 60 0.80 -5.35 3.30
CA ARG A 60 -0.04 -4.22 3.68
C ARG A 60 -1.35 -4.69 4.31
N ALA A 61 -2.02 -5.67 3.70
CA ALA A 61 -3.26 -6.23 4.26
C ALA A 61 -3.02 -6.91 5.61
N LYS A 62 -1.90 -7.62 5.78
CA LYS A 62 -1.48 -8.25 7.04
C LYS A 62 -1.28 -7.22 8.15
N VAL A 63 -0.51 -6.15 7.91
CA VAL A 63 -0.30 -5.06 8.87
C VAL A 63 -1.64 -4.44 9.30
N ARG A 64 -2.50 -4.10 8.34
CA ARG A 64 -3.83 -3.53 8.65
C ARG A 64 -4.70 -4.45 9.49
N ARG A 65 -4.57 -5.76 9.30
CA ARG A 65 -5.31 -6.77 10.05
C ARG A 65 -4.72 -7.00 11.44
N SER A 66 -3.39 -7.02 11.60
CA SER A 66 -2.73 -7.24 12.89
C SER A 66 -3.06 -6.13 13.89
N TYR A 67 -3.10 -4.89 13.43
CA TYR A 67 -3.38 -3.72 14.27
C TYR A 67 -4.86 -3.54 14.65
N LEU A 68 -5.81 -4.24 14.01
CA LEU A 68 -7.24 -4.09 14.30
C LEU A 68 -7.55 -4.34 15.79
N SER A 69 -6.98 -5.41 16.36
CA SER A 69 -7.21 -5.76 17.77
C SER A 69 -6.64 -4.71 18.73
N GLU A 70 -5.46 -4.16 18.43
CA GLU A 70 -4.85 -3.12 19.25
C GLU A 70 -5.63 -1.81 19.17
N ILE A 71 -6.02 -1.37 17.98
CA ILE A 71 -6.82 -0.15 17.79
C ILE A 71 -8.17 -0.30 18.49
N ALA A 72 -8.81 -1.46 18.40
CA ALA A 72 -10.10 -1.72 19.05
C ALA A 72 -10.05 -1.71 20.58
N LYS A 73 -8.87 -1.86 21.20
CA LYS A 73 -8.70 -1.68 22.64
C LYS A 73 -8.63 -0.21 23.05
N THR A 74 -8.27 0.68 22.13
CA THR A 74 -8.07 2.12 22.40
C THR A 74 -9.31 2.96 22.08
N LEU A 75 -10.22 2.45 21.24
CA LEU A 75 -11.37 3.20 20.73
C LEU A 75 -12.67 2.38 20.72
N PRO A 76 -13.83 3.02 20.97
CA PRO A 76 -15.13 2.43 20.70
C PRO A 76 -15.28 1.96 19.24
N GLY A 77 -15.99 0.86 19.02
CA GLY A 77 -16.10 0.23 17.69
C GLY A 77 -16.57 1.15 16.56
N ARG A 78 -17.47 2.11 16.82
CA ARG A 78 -17.88 3.11 15.82
C ARG A 78 -16.72 4.02 15.38
N LYS A 79 -15.82 4.38 16.30
CA LYS A 79 -14.63 5.19 15.99
C LYS A 79 -13.58 4.35 15.25
N VAL A 80 -13.42 3.08 15.60
CA VAL A 80 -12.58 2.13 14.83
C VAL A 80 -13.07 2.02 13.38
N ALA A 81 -14.37 1.79 13.18
CA ALA A 81 -14.94 1.70 11.84
C ALA A 81 -14.73 3.01 11.04
N ARG A 82 -14.95 4.16 11.68
CA ARG A 82 -14.71 5.48 11.06
C ARG A 82 -13.25 5.69 10.70
N PHE A 83 -12.31 5.25 11.54
CA PHE A 83 -10.88 5.29 11.24
C PHE A 83 -10.56 4.52 9.96
N TYR A 84 -10.98 3.26 9.84
CA TYR A 84 -10.74 2.47 8.62
C TYR A 84 -11.44 3.05 7.38
N GLN A 85 -12.63 3.66 7.52
CA GLN A 85 -13.30 4.35 6.42
C GLN A 85 -12.50 5.56 5.92
N ILE A 86 -11.85 6.32 6.80
CA ILE A 86 -11.04 7.48 6.44
C ILE A 86 -9.73 7.01 5.79
N GLU A 87 -9.02 6.06 6.39
CA GLU A 87 -7.79 5.48 5.85
C GLU A 87 -8.01 4.95 4.43
N ASN A 88 -9.09 4.16 4.22
CA ASN A 88 -9.43 3.63 2.89
C ASN A 88 -9.67 4.72 1.84
N LYS A 89 -10.24 5.86 2.24
CA LYS A 89 -10.47 6.98 1.30
C LYS A 89 -9.17 7.67 0.95
N MET A 90 -8.29 7.89 1.93
CA MET A 90 -6.96 8.46 1.68
C MET A 90 -6.13 7.53 0.78
N ASP A 91 -6.13 6.23 1.08
CA ASP A 91 -5.48 5.21 0.27
C ASP A 91 -5.99 5.21 -1.18
N ALA A 92 -7.30 5.31 -1.38
CA ALA A 92 -7.90 5.31 -2.72
C ALA A 92 -7.44 6.53 -3.55
N ILE A 93 -7.32 7.70 -2.92
CA ILE A 93 -6.82 8.92 -3.58
C ILE A 93 -5.34 8.72 -3.97
N LEU A 94 -4.52 8.23 -3.04
CA LEU A 94 -3.09 7.99 -3.31
C LEU A 94 -2.90 6.97 -4.44
N ARG A 95 -3.66 5.87 -4.42
CA ARG A 95 -3.63 4.84 -5.47
C ARG A 95 -4.06 5.40 -6.82
N TYR A 96 -5.07 6.26 -6.84
CA TYR A 96 -5.52 6.90 -8.06
C TYR A 96 -4.45 7.85 -8.63
N ASP A 97 -3.83 8.67 -7.80
CA ASP A 97 -2.78 9.58 -8.24
C ASP A 97 -1.54 8.83 -8.72
N LEU A 98 -1.18 7.74 -8.04
CA LEU A 98 -0.10 6.86 -8.47
C LEU A 98 -0.40 6.20 -9.82
N ALA A 99 -1.61 5.67 -10.00
CA ALA A 99 -2.02 4.99 -11.23
C ALA A 99 -1.95 5.89 -12.47
N LYS A 100 -2.14 7.21 -12.33
CA LYS A 100 -1.95 8.17 -13.44
C LYS A 100 -0.53 8.18 -14.00
N GLY A 101 0.46 7.89 -13.16
CA GLY A 101 1.89 7.93 -13.52
C GLY A 101 2.45 6.59 -14.01
N ILE A 102 1.70 5.50 -13.86
CA ILE A 102 2.16 4.15 -14.23
C ILE A 102 1.68 3.86 -15.67
N PRO A 103 2.56 3.83 -16.67
CA PRO A 103 2.16 3.47 -18.04
C PRO A 103 1.70 2.01 -18.09
N VAL A 104 0.82 1.68 -19.04
CA VAL A 104 0.50 0.28 -19.34
C VAL A 104 1.59 -0.27 -20.24
N ILE A 105 2.20 -1.40 -19.87
CA ILE A 105 3.20 -2.08 -20.70
C ILE A 105 2.56 -2.58 -22.00
N GLU A 106 3.23 -2.37 -23.12
CA GLU A 106 2.79 -2.91 -24.40
C GLU A 106 3.13 -4.40 -24.50
N GLU A 107 2.28 -5.18 -25.15
CA GLU A 107 2.70 -6.51 -25.57
C GLU A 107 3.84 -6.33 -26.57
N LEU A 108 4.96 -7.03 -26.35
CA LEU A 108 6.04 -7.11 -27.33
C LEU A 108 5.48 -7.85 -28.55
N SER A 109 4.81 -7.12 -29.44
CA SER A 109 4.42 -7.67 -30.73
C SER A 109 5.71 -8.20 -31.37
N ALA A 110 5.69 -9.46 -31.80
CA ALA A 110 6.74 -9.99 -32.64
C ALA A 110 6.93 -8.97 -33.76
N ARG A 111 8.07 -8.26 -33.78
CA ARG A 111 8.40 -7.28 -34.82
C ARG A 111 7.98 -7.91 -36.15
N ALA A 112 6.91 -7.39 -36.75
CA ALA A 112 6.56 -7.81 -38.09
C ALA A 112 7.79 -7.52 -38.97
N PRO A 113 8.20 -8.49 -39.82
CA PRO A 113 9.44 -8.40 -40.58
C PRO A 113 9.53 -7.15 -41.46
#